data_AF-A0A2A4STY2-F1
#
_entry.id   AF-A0A2A4STY2-F1
#
_cell.length_a   1.000
_cell.length_b   1.000
_cell.length_c   1.000
_cell.angle_alpha   90.00
_cell.angle_beta   90.00
_cell.angle_gamma   90.00
#
_symmetry.space_group_name_H-M   'P 1'
#
loop_
_entity.id
_entity.type
_entity.pdbx_description
1 polymer ?
#
loop_
_entity_poly.entity_id
_entity_poly.type
_entity_poly.pdbx_seq_one_letter_code
_entity_poly.pdbx_strand_id
1 'polypeptide(L)'
;MTFLKILTFLYSIGGIVTFFGFIPTMIDLWKKKPSANIITYVVWTITTLITSLYGFFVLDNLVFNIVINLQLLACSLVLLLRVRLWYTSK
;
A
#
# COMPACT_ATOMS: atom_id res chain seq x y z
N MET A 1 -17.74 -25.39 -0.33
CA MET A 1 -16.79 -24.36 0.16
C MET A 1 -17.52 -23.48 1.16
N THR A 2 -17.00 -23.34 2.38
CA THR A 2 -17.60 -22.52 3.45
C THR A 2 -17.48 -21.03 3.12
N PHE A 3 -18.50 -20.22 3.43
CA PHE A 3 -18.54 -18.76 3.20
C PHE A 3 -17.23 -18.04 3.59
N LEU A 4 -16.65 -18.37 4.74
CA LEU A 4 -15.39 -17.78 5.21
C LEU A 4 -14.20 -18.01 4.27
N LYS A 5 -14.11 -19.17 3.61
CA LYS A 5 -13.02 -19.44 2.65
C LYS A 5 -13.15 -18.59 1.39
N ILE A 6 -14.38 -18.38 0.92
CA ILE A 6 -14.67 -17.51 -0.23
C ILE A 6 -14.32 -16.07 0.13
N LEU A 7 -14.72 -15.62 1.32
CA LEU A 7 -14.42 -14.26 1.79
C LEU A 7 -12.91 -14.01 1.92
N THR A 8 -12.16 -14.95 2.50
CA THR A 8 -10.69 -14.85 2.59
C THR A 8 -10.03 -14.78 1.21
N PHE A 9 -10.54 -15.56 0.24
CA PHE A 9 -10.04 -15.54 -1.13
C PHE A 9 -10.34 -14.23 -1.85
N LEU A 10 -11.54 -13.68 -1.68
CA LEU A 10 -11.90 -12.36 -2.22
C LEU A 10 -11.05 -11.24 -1.59
N TYR A 11 -10.79 -11.34 -0.28
CA TYR A 11 -9.94 -10.38 0.43
C TYR A 11 -8.50 -10.40 -0.08
N SER A 12 -7.91 -11.58 -0.31
CA SER A 12 -6.55 -11.66 -0.86
C SER A 12 -6.47 -11.11 -2.29
N ILE A 13 -7.48 -11.37 -3.14
CA ILE A 13 -7.58 -10.75 -4.47
C ILE A 13 -7.69 -9.23 -4.34
N GLY A 14 -8.54 -8.74 -3.43
CA GLY A 14 -8.70 -7.31 -3.19
C GLY A 14 -7.39 -6.62 -2.83
N GLY A 15 -6.55 -7.25 -2.00
CA GLY A 15 -5.21 -6.76 -1.68
C GLY A 15 -4.30 -6.66 -2.90
N ILE A 16 -4.29 -7.69 -3.76
CA ILE A 16 -3.51 -7.70 -5.01
C ILE A 16 -3.99 -6.59 -5.94
N VAL A 17 -5.30 -6.50 -6.19
CA VAL A 17 -5.89 -5.47 -7.06
C VAL A 17 -5.57 -4.06 -6.52
N THR A 18 -5.62 -3.87 -5.21
CA THR A 18 -5.25 -2.60 -4.56
C THR A 18 -3.80 -2.24 -4.84
N PHE A 19 -2.87 -3.20 -4.74
CA PHE A 19 -1.46 -2.98 -5.09
C PHE A 19 -1.29 -2.56 -6.56
N PHE A 20 -1.96 -3.27 -7.48
CA PHE A 20 -1.96 -2.90 -8.90
C PHE A 20 -2.57 -1.52 -9.15
N GLY A 21 -3.55 -1.10 -8.34
CA GLY A 21 -4.13 0.24 -8.38
C GLY A 21 -3.15 1.37 -8.07
N PHE A 22 -2.05 1.11 -7.34
CA PHE A 22 -0.99 2.09 -7.10
C PHE A 22 0.03 2.20 -8.24
N ILE A 23 0.07 1.22 -9.16
CA ILE A 23 1.05 1.20 -10.27
C ILE A 23 0.93 2.43 -11.18
N PRO A 24 -0.27 2.86 -11.64
CA PRO A 24 -0.41 4.08 -12.44
C PRO A 24 0.18 5.30 -11.74
N THR A 25 -0.07 5.45 -10.43
CA THR A 25 0.48 6.56 -9.62
C THR A 25 2.01 6.50 -9.54
N MET A 26 2.59 5.31 -9.35
CA MET A 26 4.04 5.11 -9.35
C MET A 26 4.66 5.47 -10.72
N ILE A 27 4.02 5.07 -11.82
CA ILE A 27 4.46 5.40 -13.19
C ILE A 27 4.39 6.91 -13.42
N ASP A 28 3.30 7.57 -13.02
CA ASP A 28 3.16 9.03 -13.17
C ASP A 28 4.23 9.79 -12.40
N LEU A 29 4.50 9.39 -11.15
CA LEU A 29 5.57 9.99 -10.35
C LEU A 29 6.95 9.77 -10.96
N TRP A 30 7.19 8.59 -11.54
CA TRP A 30 8.44 8.31 -12.23
C TRP A 30 8.60 9.16 -13.50
N LYS A 31 7.49 9.44 -14.20
CA LYS A 31 7.42 10.40 -15.33
C LYS A 31 7.44 11.88 -14.88
N LYS A 32 7.80 12.16 -13.63
CA LYS A 32 7.89 13.49 -13.03
C LYS A 32 6.56 14.25 -12.92
N LYS A 33 5.41 13.57 -13.01
CA LYS A 33 4.11 14.18 -12.78
C LYS A 33 3.80 14.16 -11.28
N PRO A 34 3.51 15.30 -10.64
CA PRO A 34 3.20 15.35 -9.22
C PRO A 34 1.76 14.89 -8.92
N SER A 35 1.44 13.63 -9.22
CA SER A 35 0.08 13.06 -9.07
C SER A 35 -0.27 12.67 -7.63
N ALA A 36 0.72 12.55 -6.73
CA ALA A 36 0.54 12.13 -5.34
C ALA A 36 0.72 13.29 -4.34
N ASN A 37 -0.12 13.36 -3.31
CA ASN A 37 0.02 14.29 -2.19
C ASN A 37 0.89 13.68 -1.09
N ILE A 38 1.94 14.40 -0.66
CA ILE A 38 2.88 13.92 0.37
C ILE A 38 2.17 13.63 1.69
N ILE A 39 1.31 14.55 2.17
CA ILE A 39 0.64 14.42 3.47
C ILE A 39 -0.25 13.18 3.47
N THR A 40 -1.01 12.97 2.40
CA THR A 40 -1.87 11.80 2.25
C THR A 40 -1.06 10.50 2.32
N TYR A 41 0.03 10.40 1.56
CA TYR A 41 0.84 9.18 1.57
C TYR A 41 1.62 8.96 2.87
N VAL A 42 2.02 10.03 3.58
CA VAL A 42 2.57 9.91 4.94
C VAL A 42 1.54 9.30 5.90
N VAL A 43 0.32 9.83 5.93
CA VAL A 43 -0.76 9.31 6.79
C VAL A 43 -1.08 7.85 6.43
N TRP A 44 -1.15 7.52 5.15
CA TRP A 44 -1.37 6.15 4.69
C TRP A 44 -0.24 5.21 5.08
N THR A 45 1.02 5.60 4.93
CA THR A 45 2.18 4.80 5.33
C THR A 45 2.18 4.55 6.84
N ILE A 46 1.93 5.57 7.67
CA ILE A 46 1.87 5.40 9.13
C ILE A 46 0.71 4.47 9.52
N THR A 47 -0.48 4.68 8.96
CA THR A 47 -1.66 3.87 9.27
C THR A 47 -1.46 2.41 8.86
N THR A 48 -0.91 2.17 7.66
CA THR A 48 -0.63 0.81 7.16
C THR A 48 0.51 0.15 7.92
N LEU A 49 1.48 0.92 8.42
CA LEU A 49 2.53 0.41 9.29
C LEU A 49 1.95 -0.05 10.63
N ILE A 50 1.12 0.77 11.29
CA ILE A 50 0.45 0.39 12.54
C ILE A 50 -0.42 -0.85 12.32
N THR A 51 -1.17 -0.88 11.22
CA THR A 51 -2.02 -2.02 10.86
C THR A 51 -1.21 -3.29 10.58
N SER A 52 -0.04 -3.16 9.94
CA SER A 52 0.88 -4.28 9.70
C SER A 52 1.44 -4.83 11.01
N LEU A 53 1.88 -3.95 11.92
CA LEU A 53 2.35 -4.34 13.25
C LEU A 53 1.24 -5.05 14.03
N TYR A 54 0.02 -4.52 14.00
CA TYR A 54 -1.13 -5.16 14.62
C TYR A 54 -1.43 -6.54 14.01
N GLY A 55 -1.38 -6.66 12.69
CA GLY A 55 -1.56 -7.93 11.98
C GLY A 55 -0.51 -8.96 12.39
N PHE A 56 0.75 -8.54 12.50
CA PHE A 56 1.88 -9.41 12.83
C PHE A 56 1.88 -9.86 14.30
N PHE A 57 1.64 -8.93 15.24
CA PHE A 57 1.76 -9.23 16.66
C PHE A 57 0.47 -9.70 17.33
N VAL A 58 -0.70 -9.31 16.80
CA VAL A 58 -1.99 -9.55 17.46
C VAL A 58 -2.87 -10.50 16.66
N LEU A 59 -3.01 -10.28 15.35
CA LEU A 59 -3.96 -11.04 14.54
C LEU A 59 -3.40 -12.40 14.08
N ASP A 60 -2.08 -12.49 13.87
CA ASP A 60 -1.34 -13.65 13.36
C ASP A 60 -2.00 -14.33 12.13
N ASN A 61 -2.60 -13.51 11.26
CA ASN A 61 -3.26 -13.98 10.06
C ASN A 61 -2.37 -13.74 8.83
N LEU A 62 -1.88 -14.84 8.24
CA LEU A 62 -0.95 -14.79 7.11
C LEU A 62 -1.51 -14.03 5.89
N VAL A 63 -2.79 -14.20 5.56
CA VAL A 63 -3.40 -13.52 4.41
C VAL A 63 -3.49 -12.02 4.66
N PHE A 64 -3.96 -11.62 5.84
CA PHE A 64 -3.99 -10.23 6.27
C PHE A 64 -2.60 -9.60 6.22
N ASN A 65 -1.60 -10.29 6.78
CA ASN A 65 -0.22 -9.83 6.84
C ASN A 65 0.37 -9.63 5.44
N ILE A 66 0.12 -10.52 4.48
CA ILE A 66 0.57 -10.32 3.10
C ILE A 66 -0.09 -9.10 2.47
N VAL A 67 -1.42 -8.97 2.59
CA VAL A 67 -2.18 -7.88 1.97
C VAL A 67 -1.75 -6.52 2.54
N ILE A 68 -1.67 -6.39 3.87
CA ILE A 68 -1.32 -5.11 4.48
C ILE A 68 0.14 -4.72 4.22
N ASN A 69 1.06 -5.68 4.16
CA ASN A 69 2.46 -5.39 3.85
C ASN A 69 2.67 -5.01 2.38
N LEU A 70 1.92 -5.61 1.45
CA LEU A 70 1.89 -5.14 0.05
C LEU A 70 1.40 -3.69 -0.04
N GLN A 71 0.34 -3.35 0.70
CA GLN A 71 -0.18 -1.99 0.72
C GLN A 71 0.82 -1.01 1.35
N LEU A 72 1.46 -1.39 2.47
CA LEU A 72 2.53 -0.61 3.10
C LEU A 72 3.69 -0.36 2.13
N LEU A 73 4.09 -1.38 1.37
CA LEU A 73 5.14 -1.27 0.36
C LEU A 73 4.74 -0.32 -0.77
N ALA A 74 3.51 -0.42 -1.28
CA ALA A 74 3.01 0.48 -2.31
C ALA A 74 2.96 1.95 -1.83
N CYS A 75 2.40 2.21 -0.65
CA CYS A 75 2.34 3.56 -0.08
C CYS A 75 3.76 4.13 0.16
N SER A 76 4.67 3.31 0.66
CA SER A 76 6.07 3.71 0.90
C SER A 76 6.82 4.02 -0.39
N LEU A 77 6.62 3.23 -1.45
CA LEU A 77 7.21 3.49 -2.77
C LEU A 77 6.68 4.79 -3.36
N VAL A 78 5.37 5.01 -3.30
CA VAL A 78 4.75 6.25 -3.80
C VAL A 78 5.28 7.47 -3.04
N LEU A 79 5.39 7.38 -1.72
CA LEU A 79 5.95 8.45 -0.89
C LEU A 79 7.42 8.72 -1.25
N LEU A 80 8.24 7.67 -1.40
CA LEU A 80 9.66 7.79 -1.76
C LEU A 80 9.83 8.45 -3.13
N LEU A 81 9.06 8.01 -4.14
CA LEU A 81 9.08 8.60 -5.48
C LEU A 81 8.65 10.08 -5.44
N ARG A 82 7.63 10.41 -4.64
CA ARG A 82 7.17 11.79 -4.50
C ARG A 82 8.21 12.69 -3.81
N VAL A 83 8.86 12.20 -2.76
CA VAL A 83 9.95 12.91 -2.07
C VAL A 83 11.14 13.11 -3.01
N ARG A 84 11.54 12.08 -3.77
CA ARG A 84 12.60 12.18 -4.79
C ARG A 84 12.29 13.27 -5.82
N LEU A 85 11.03 13.34 -6.29
CA LEU A 85 10.61 14.36 -7.24
C LEU A 85 10.72 15.77 -6.64
N TRP A 86 10.28 15.95 -5.39
CA TRP A 86 10.37 17.22 -4.69
C TRP A 86 11.82 17.69 -4.54
N TYR A 87 12.75 16.80 -4.19
CA TYR A 87 14.18 17.11 -4.15
C TYR A 87 14.78 17.47 -5.52
N THR A 88 14.32 16.83 -6.60
CA THR A 88 14.85 17.09 -7.96
C THR A 88 14.27 18.35 -8.60
N SER A 89 13.11 18.81 -8.13
CA SER A 89 12.43 20.03 -8.63
C SER A 89 12.92 21.31 -7.95
N LYS A 90 13.82 21.20 -6.97
CA LYS A 90 14.36 22.29 -6.17
C LYS A 90 15.79 22.56 -6.60
#